data_AF-M5EF47-F1
#
_entry.id   AF-M5EF47-F1
#
_cell.length_a   1.000
_cell.length_b   1.000
_cell.length_c   1.000
_cell.angle_alpha   90.00
_cell.angle_beta   90.00
_cell.angle_gamma   90.00
#
_symmetry.space_group_name_H-M   'P 1'
#
loop_
_entity.id
_entity.type
_entity.pdbx_description
1 polymer ?
#
loop_
_entity_poly.entity_id
_entity_poly.type
_entity_poly.pdbx_seq_one_letter_code
_entity_poly.pdbx_strand_id
1 'polypeptide(L)'
;GITMLLTDRNFNTSFYEPAGGGDPLLYQHLFYKNINLSLIPCLFNYNLFIQNYEKLICTDEKERLNLNPFKASNKSWALNYPIDNEFLDWFLGFSEGDGSFIRAKRGDISFVITQDTRDIQILNLIQNVLGFGKVIKQSNLTSRYVVQDKKGLYLLALLFNGNIITTQKRESFKLFLSALNVHISKGRITYKPIVFKV
;
A
#
# COMPACT_ATOMS: atom_id res chain seq x y z
N GLY A 1 -8.05 -12.07 -10.69
CA GLY A 1 -8.36 -13.46 -10.31
C GLY A 1 -7.10 -14.21 -9.91
N ILE A 2 -6.37 -14.75 -10.89
CA ILE A 2 -5.23 -15.68 -10.66
C ILE A 2 -3.91 -14.95 -10.34
N THR A 3 -3.74 -13.69 -10.77
CA THR A 3 -2.49 -12.93 -10.57
C THR A 3 -2.20 -12.60 -9.11
N MET A 4 -3.23 -12.41 -8.28
CA MET A 4 -3.10 -12.14 -6.83
C MET A 4 -2.69 -13.39 -6.03
N LEU A 5 -2.98 -14.58 -6.55
CA LEU A 5 -2.60 -15.87 -5.97
C LEU A 5 -1.10 -16.15 -6.14
N LEU A 6 -0.44 -15.50 -7.10
CA LEU A 6 0.93 -15.79 -7.51
C LEU A 6 1.95 -14.74 -7.01
N THR A 7 1.49 -13.63 -6.42
CA THR A 7 2.36 -12.54 -5.94
C THR A 7 2.48 -12.45 -4.40
N ASP A 8 2.04 -13.50 -3.69
CA ASP A 8 2.08 -13.57 -2.23
C ASP A 8 3.53 -13.74 -1.70
N ARG A 9 3.88 -12.98 -0.64
CA ARG A 9 5.24 -12.83 -0.09
C ARG A 9 5.59 -13.83 1.02
N ASN A 10 4.61 -14.59 1.50
CA ASN A 10 4.77 -15.66 2.48
C ASN A 10 3.53 -16.55 2.41
N PHE A 11 3.63 -17.87 2.31
CA PHE A 11 2.45 -18.77 2.35
C PHE A 11 1.71 -18.74 3.71
N ASN A 12 2.24 -17.98 4.69
CA ASN A 12 1.64 -17.67 5.98
C ASN A 12 1.26 -16.17 6.11
N THR A 13 1.06 -15.42 5.01
CA THR A 13 0.46 -14.10 5.17
C THR A 13 -1.02 -14.22 5.44
N SER A 14 -1.49 -13.31 6.27
CA SER A 14 -2.86 -13.20 6.74
C SER A 14 -3.89 -12.88 5.64
N PHE A 15 -3.46 -12.83 4.38
CA PHE A 15 -4.29 -12.64 3.19
C PHE A 15 -5.22 -13.84 2.91
N TYR A 16 -4.97 -15.01 3.49
CA TYR A 16 -5.89 -16.17 3.46
C TYR A 16 -6.32 -16.64 4.85
N GLU A 17 -5.79 -16.06 5.92
CA GLU A 17 -6.32 -16.26 7.26
C GLU A 17 -7.43 -15.25 7.54
N PRO A 18 -8.56 -15.67 8.15
CA PRO A 18 -9.61 -14.74 8.58
C PRO A 18 -9.13 -13.66 9.57
N ALA A 19 -7.88 -13.76 10.05
CA ALA A 19 -7.22 -12.94 11.06
C ALA A 19 -6.66 -11.61 10.56
N GLY A 20 -6.14 -11.54 9.33
CA GLY A 20 -5.36 -10.37 8.91
C GLY A 20 -5.57 -9.99 7.46
N GLY A 21 -6.84 -9.79 7.11
CA GLY A 21 -7.19 -9.05 5.89
C GLY A 21 -7.45 -9.91 4.66
N GLY A 22 -7.32 -11.23 4.78
CA GLY A 22 -7.98 -12.21 3.92
C GLY A 22 -9.48 -12.29 4.18
N ASP A 23 -10.14 -11.15 4.39
CA ASP A 23 -11.51 -11.08 4.84
C ASP A 23 -12.46 -11.23 3.65
N PRO A 24 -13.19 -12.35 3.53
CA PRO A 24 -14.24 -12.48 2.54
C PRO A 24 -15.33 -11.42 2.70
N LEU A 25 -15.51 -10.83 3.90
CA LEU A 25 -16.44 -9.72 4.15
C LEU A 25 -15.97 -8.40 3.54
N LEU A 26 -14.67 -8.08 3.53
CA LEU A 26 -14.14 -6.91 2.82
C LEU A 26 -14.34 -7.05 1.31
N TYR A 27 -14.14 -8.26 0.76
CA TYR A 27 -14.53 -8.58 -0.63
C TYR A 27 -16.05 -8.49 -0.83
N GLN A 28 -16.85 -8.92 0.15
CA GLN A 28 -18.31 -8.83 0.13
C GLN A 28 -18.78 -7.37 0.13
N HIS A 29 -18.15 -6.49 0.91
CA HIS A 29 -18.50 -5.07 1.00
C HIS A 29 -17.99 -4.25 -0.19
N LEU A 30 -16.81 -4.57 -0.73
CA LEU A 30 -16.25 -3.88 -1.89
C LEU A 30 -16.84 -4.36 -3.23
N PHE A 31 -17.26 -5.63 -3.34
CA PHE A 31 -17.63 -6.24 -4.63
C PHE A 31 -18.93 -7.06 -4.64
N TYR A 32 -19.66 -7.21 -3.52
CA TYR A 32 -20.89 -8.02 -3.44
C TYR A 32 -22.07 -7.25 -2.83
N LYS A 33 -22.83 -6.56 -3.68
CA LYS A 33 -24.11 -5.97 -3.27
C LYS A 33 -25.16 -7.07 -3.11
N ASN A 34 -25.59 -7.28 -1.87
CA ASN A 34 -26.72 -8.10 -1.39
C ASN A 34 -26.42 -9.58 -1.09
N ILE A 35 -26.42 -9.93 0.21
CA ILE A 35 -26.78 -11.28 0.68
C ILE A 35 -27.73 -11.14 1.88
N ASN A 36 -28.84 -11.87 1.85
CA ASN A 36 -29.90 -11.87 2.86
C ASN A 36 -29.45 -12.53 4.17
N LEU A 37 -29.64 -11.82 5.30
CA LEU A 37 -29.44 -12.34 6.66
C LEU A 37 -30.55 -13.33 7.04
N SER A 38 -30.24 -14.63 7.12
CA SER A 38 -31.14 -15.61 7.73
C SER A 38 -30.40 -16.75 8.44
N LEU A 39 -29.42 -16.46 9.32
CA LEU A 39 -28.78 -17.46 10.19
C LEU A 39 -28.38 -16.85 11.55
N ILE A 40 -29.36 -16.66 12.43
CA ILE A 40 -29.17 -16.02 13.76
C ILE A 40 -28.64 -16.96 14.88
N PRO A 41 -28.72 -18.32 14.83
CA PRO A 41 -28.16 -19.15 15.92
C PRO A 41 -26.62 -19.34 15.89
N CYS A 42 -25.95 -19.07 14.77
CA CYS A 42 -24.50 -19.26 14.59
C CYS A 42 -23.64 -18.16 15.28
N LEU A 43 -24.23 -16.98 15.51
CA LEU A 43 -23.51 -15.77 15.90
C LEU A 43 -22.85 -15.84 17.29
N PHE A 44 -23.39 -16.63 18.23
CA PHE A 44 -22.90 -16.60 19.61
C PHE A 44 -21.56 -17.35 19.79
N ASN A 45 -21.41 -18.52 19.15
CA ASN A 45 -20.13 -19.24 19.13
C ASN A 45 -19.11 -18.58 18.20
N TYR A 46 -19.56 -17.92 17.13
CA TYR A 46 -18.67 -17.14 16.27
C TYR A 46 -18.07 -15.95 17.02
N ASN A 47 -18.86 -15.18 17.78
CA ASN A 47 -18.33 -14.03 18.52
C ASN A 47 -17.30 -14.41 19.59
N LEU A 48 -17.50 -15.51 20.32
CA LEU A 48 -16.53 -15.99 21.30
C LEU A 48 -15.27 -16.57 20.63
N PHE A 49 -15.42 -17.20 19.46
CA PHE A 49 -14.30 -17.67 18.65
C PHE A 49 -13.49 -16.50 18.07
N ILE A 50 -14.14 -15.48 17.52
CA ILE A 50 -13.51 -14.27 17.01
C ILE A 50 -12.80 -13.50 18.12
N GLN A 51 -13.40 -13.35 19.31
CA GLN A 51 -12.73 -12.70 20.44
C GLN A 51 -11.45 -13.41 20.88
N ASN A 52 -11.43 -14.75 20.83
CA ASN A 52 -10.24 -15.52 21.18
C ASN A 52 -9.18 -15.50 20.07
N TYR A 53 -9.61 -15.49 18.80
CA TYR A 53 -8.73 -15.38 17.65
C TYR A 53 -8.06 -14.00 17.58
N GLU A 54 -8.80 -12.90 17.74
CA GLU A 54 -8.27 -11.53 17.86
C GLU A 54 -7.21 -11.41 18.97
N LYS A 55 -7.43 -12.11 20.09
CA LYS A 55 -6.54 -12.08 21.24
C LYS A 55 -5.23 -12.83 20.99
N LEU A 56 -5.24 -13.87 20.15
CA LEU A 56 -4.07 -14.65 19.72
C LEU A 56 -3.27 -13.92 18.64
N ILE A 57 -3.93 -13.23 17.71
CA ILE A 57 -3.27 -12.41 16.66
C ILE A 57 -2.60 -11.18 17.29
N CYS A 58 -3.24 -10.57 18.30
CA CYS A 58 -2.70 -9.39 18.99
C CYS A 58 -1.37 -9.63 19.72
N THR A 59 -1.00 -10.88 19.99
CA THR A 59 0.21 -11.22 20.78
C THR A 59 1.47 -11.47 19.95
N ASP A 60 1.38 -11.75 18.64
CA ASP A 60 2.55 -12.13 17.83
C ASP A 60 2.92 -11.13 16.70
N GLU A 61 2.00 -10.30 16.19
CA GLU A 61 2.26 -9.41 15.04
C GLU A 61 2.36 -7.92 15.39
N LYS A 62 3.36 -7.53 16.19
CA LYS A 62 3.59 -6.10 16.49
C LYS A 62 5.02 -5.62 16.33
N GLU A 63 5.73 -6.12 15.31
CA GLU A 63 6.72 -5.26 14.64
C GLU A 63 5.97 -4.24 13.78
N ARG A 64 5.48 -3.21 14.48
CA ARG A 64 4.62 -2.16 13.91
C ARG A 64 5.29 -1.49 12.71
N LEU A 65 4.58 -1.48 11.58
CA LEU A 65 4.83 -0.56 10.48
C LEU A 65 5.17 0.84 11.01
N ASN A 66 6.28 1.40 10.56
CA ASN A 66 6.72 2.73 10.95
C ASN A 66 5.96 3.81 10.16
N LEU A 67 4.66 3.95 10.43
CA LEU A 67 3.78 4.87 9.69
C LEU A 67 3.84 6.32 10.22
N ASN A 68 4.42 6.54 11.41
CA ASN A 68 4.44 7.85 12.06
C ASN A 68 5.05 8.97 11.20
N PRO A 69 6.21 8.79 10.52
CA PRO A 69 6.79 9.82 9.68
C PRO A 69 5.86 10.21 8.52
N PHE A 70 5.26 9.22 7.85
CA PHE A 70 4.31 9.45 6.78
C PHE A 70 3.06 10.18 7.29
N LYS A 71 2.42 9.69 8.37
CA LYS A 71 1.18 10.29 8.90
C LYS A 71 1.40 11.72 9.40
N ALA A 72 2.54 12.01 10.02
CA ALA A 72 2.90 13.35 10.45
C ALA A 72 3.03 14.32 9.26
N SER A 73 3.78 13.94 8.22
CA SER A 73 3.92 14.76 7.01
C SER A 73 2.61 14.89 6.22
N ASN A 74 1.83 13.81 6.11
CA ASN A 74 0.55 13.82 5.40
C ASN A 74 -0.45 14.77 6.07
N LYS A 75 -0.55 14.71 7.40
CA LYS A 75 -1.38 15.63 8.21
C LYS A 75 -0.92 17.08 8.03
N SER A 76 0.39 17.34 8.11
CA SER A 76 0.94 18.68 7.93
C SER A 76 0.63 19.29 6.56
N TRP A 77 0.41 18.44 5.55
CA TRP A 77 0.20 18.85 4.17
C TRP A 77 -1.26 18.78 3.73
N ALA A 78 -2.17 18.53 4.66
CA ALA A 78 -3.63 18.51 4.48
C ALA A 78 -4.10 17.62 3.31
N LEU A 79 -3.40 16.52 3.05
CA LEU A 79 -3.82 15.52 2.06
C LEU A 79 -4.69 14.48 2.75
N ASN A 80 -5.91 14.25 2.23
CA ASN A 80 -6.92 13.26 2.65
C ASN A 80 -6.57 12.50 3.94
N TYR A 81 -6.74 13.16 5.08
CA TYR A 81 -6.38 12.66 6.41
C TYR A 81 -7.63 12.54 7.29
N PRO A 82 -7.76 11.50 8.14
CA PRO A 82 -6.81 10.41 8.37
C PRO A 82 -6.87 9.33 7.28
N ILE A 83 -5.70 8.82 6.89
CA ILE A 83 -5.61 7.58 6.10
C ILE A 83 -5.58 6.41 7.08
N ASP A 84 -6.44 5.45 6.82
CA ASP A 84 -6.57 4.23 7.60
C ASP A 84 -5.30 3.36 7.54
N ASN A 85 -4.99 2.68 8.64
CA ASN A 85 -3.81 1.82 8.74
C ASN A 85 -3.92 0.58 7.84
N GLU A 86 -5.12 -0.02 7.75
CA GLU A 86 -5.33 -1.24 6.98
C GLU A 86 -5.11 -0.97 5.49
N PHE A 87 -5.59 0.18 5.00
CA PHE A 87 -5.28 0.63 3.64
C PHE A 87 -3.78 0.81 3.41
N LEU A 88 -3.03 1.40 4.35
CA LEU A 88 -1.60 1.63 4.18
C LEU A 88 -0.79 0.33 4.18
N ASP A 89 -1.19 -0.63 5.00
CA ASP A 89 -0.61 -1.97 5.03
C ASP A 89 -0.87 -2.72 3.72
N TRP A 90 -2.14 -2.75 3.29
CA TRP A 90 -2.52 -3.30 1.98
C TRP A 90 -1.76 -2.61 0.84
N PHE A 91 -1.66 -1.28 0.85
CA PHE A 91 -0.97 -0.52 -0.19
C PHE A 91 0.53 -0.84 -0.24
N LEU A 92 1.17 -1.02 0.92
CA LEU A 92 2.55 -1.46 1.02
C LEU A 92 2.70 -2.83 0.34
N GLY A 93 1.93 -3.84 0.76
CA GLY A 93 1.97 -5.19 0.19
C GLY A 93 1.67 -5.23 -1.32
N PHE A 94 0.64 -4.49 -1.75
CA PHE A 94 0.26 -4.38 -3.15
C PHE A 94 1.35 -3.74 -4.01
N SER A 95 1.92 -2.62 -3.54
CA SER A 95 3.04 -1.93 -4.21
C SER A 95 4.32 -2.78 -4.23
N GLU A 96 4.47 -3.60 -3.23
CA GLU A 96 5.57 -4.52 -3.09
C GLU A 96 5.52 -5.66 -4.13
N GLY A 97 4.33 -6.06 -4.58
CA GLY A 97 4.11 -6.89 -5.76
C GLY A 97 4.20 -6.09 -7.06
N ASP A 98 3.27 -5.17 -7.28
CA ASP A 98 2.99 -4.55 -8.60
C ASP A 98 3.59 -3.14 -8.80
N GLY A 99 4.15 -2.56 -7.74
CA GLY A 99 4.80 -1.25 -7.78
C GLY A 99 6.23 -1.28 -8.28
N SER A 100 6.69 -0.18 -8.86
CA SER A 100 8.02 -0.04 -9.44
C SER A 100 8.63 1.31 -9.12
N PHE A 101 9.84 1.28 -8.55
CA PHE A 101 10.65 2.45 -8.26
C PHE A 101 11.53 2.77 -9.48
N ILE A 102 11.12 3.75 -10.26
CA ILE A 102 11.75 4.10 -11.54
C ILE A 102 12.80 5.18 -11.34
N ARG A 103 14.00 4.90 -11.88
CA ARG A 103 15.07 5.88 -12.11
C ARG A 103 15.42 5.85 -13.58
N ALA A 104 14.98 6.85 -14.33
CA ALA A 104 15.32 6.97 -15.74
C ALA A 104 16.77 7.44 -15.91
N LYS A 105 17.44 7.00 -16.99
CA LYS A 105 18.81 7.45 -17.32
C LYS A 105 18.93 8.97 -17.50
N ARG A 106 17.82 9.62 -17.91
CA ARG A 106 17.71 11.07 -18.10
C ARG A 106 17.57 11.85 -16.79
N GLY A 107 17.44 11.17 -15.65
CA GLY A 107 17.28 11.79 -14.34
C GLY A 107 15.83 11.88 -13.85
N ASP A 108 14.86 11.44 -14.64
CA ASP A 108 13.46 11.37 -14.20
C ASP A 108 13.29 10.29 -13.12
N ILE A 109 12.61 10.66 -12.03
CA ILE A 109 12.33 9.76 -10.91
C ILE A 109 10.82 9.61 -10.82
N SER A 110 10.33 8.39 -10.70
CA SER A 110 8.90 8.13 -10.52
C SER A 110 8.63 6.85 -9.76
N PHE A 111 7.45 6.79 -9.16
CA PHE A 111 6.89 5.54 -8.67
C PHE A 111 5.68 5.19 -9.53
N VAL A 112 5.58 3.92 -9.93
CA VAL A 112 4.56 3.44 -10.88
C VAL A 112 3.96 2.13 -10.40
N ILE A 113 2.63 2.03 -10.38
CA ILE A 113 1.91 0.76 -10.27
C ILE A 113 1.20 0.53 -11.59
N THR A 114 1.37 -0.65 -12.19
CA THR A 114 0.71 -1.01 -13.46
C THR A 114 -0.34 -2.09 -13.22
N GLN A 115 -1.53 -1.90 -13.77
CA GLN A 115 -2.61 -2.89 -13.74
C GLN A 115 -3.26 -3.03 -15.11
N ASP A 116 -4.01 -4.11 -15.31
CA ASP A 116 -4.92 -4.24 -16.44
C ASP A 116 -5.97 -3.12 -16.40
N THR A 117 -6.35 -2.58 -17.55
CA THR A 117 -7.36 -1.51 -17.63
C THR A 117 -8.71 -1.95 -17.07
N ARG A 118 -9.03 -3.24 -17.07
CA ARG A 118 -10.23 -3.79 -16.41
C ARG A 118 -10.23 -3.55 -14.90
N ASP A 119 -9.05 -3.48 -14.29
CA ASP A 119 -8.85 -3.30 -12.84
C ASP A 119 -8.45 -1.85 -12.49
N ILE A 120 -8.67 -0.89 -13.38
CA ILE A 120 -8.33 0.54 -13.18
C ILE A 120 -8.94 1.14 -11.90
N GLN A 121 -10.07 0.58 -11.44
CA GLN A 121 -10.71 0.96 -10.19
C GLN A 121 -9.78 0.88 -8.97
N ILE A 122 -8.84 -0.07 -8.94
CA ILE A 122 -7.84 -0.21 -7.88
C ILE A 122 -6.87 0.99 -7.92
N LEU A 123 -6.44 1.39 -9.11
CA LEU A 123 -5.56 2.55 -9.30
C LEU A 123 -6.26 3.86 -8.88
N ASN A 124 -7.55 3.99 -9.21
CA ASN A 124 -8.36 5.13 -8.80
C ASN A 124 -8.58 5.16 -7.29
N LEU A 125 -8.82 4.00 -6.65
CA LEU A 125 -8.90 3.88 -5.20
C LEU A 125 -7.61 4.40 -4.54
N ILE A 126 -6.45 3.93 -5.01
CA ILE A 126 -5.14 4.37 -4.51
C ILE A 126 -4.99 5.89 -4.64
N GLN A 127 -5.28 6.44 -5.82
CA GLN A 127 -5.19 7.88 -6.06
C GLN A 127 -6.12 8.67 -5.12
N ASN A 128 -7.36 8.21 -4.96
CA ASN A 128 -8.37 8.89 -4.14
C ASN A 128 -8.02 8.85 -2.64
N VAL A 129 -7.54 7.72 -2.13
CA VAL A 129 -7.18 7.58 -0.71
C VAL A 129 -5.89 8.33 -0.39
N LEU A 130 -4.85 8.22 -1.22
CA LEU A 130 -3.59 8.94 -1.01
C LEU A 130 -3.71 10.45 -1.24
N GLY A 131 -4.61 10.88 -2.14
CA GLY A 131 -4.80 12.30 -2.46
C GLY A 131 -3.68 12.92 -3.31
N PHE A 132 -2.78 12.11 -3.88
CA PHE A 132 -1.73 12.55 -4.80
C PHE A 132 -1.44 11.49 -5.87
N GLY A 133 -0.65 11.86 -6.87
CA GLY A 133 -0.39 11.02 -8.04
C GLY A 133 -1.47 11.12 -9.12
N LYS A 134 -1.25 10.45 -10.24
CA LYS A 134 -2.15 10.44 -11.40
C LYS A 134 -2.39 9.02 -11.90
N VAL A 135 -3.63 8.72 -12.27
CA VAL A 135 -3.96 7.51 -13.04
C VAL A 135 -3.93 7.87 -14.52
N ILE A 136 -3.17 7.11 -15.32
CA ILE A 136 -3.03 7.30 -16.76
C ILE A 136 -3.29 5.99 -17.49
N LYS A 137 -3.86 6.06 -18.69
CA LYS A 137 -3.96 4.92 -19.60
C LYS A 137 -2.64 4.78 -20.37
N GLN A 138 -1.96 3.66 -20.21
CA GLN A 138 -0.66 3.39 -20.86
C GLN A 138 -0.84 2.74 -22.23
N SER A 139 -1.81 1.83 -22.35
CA SER A 139 -2.19 1.16 -23.59
C SER A 139 -3.68 0.84 -23.58
N ASN A 140 -4.19 0.14 -24.59
CA ASN A 140 -5.57 -0.33 -24.60
C ASN A 140 -5.88 -1.24 -23.39
N LEU A 141 -4.93 -2.08 -23.00
CA LEU A 141 -5.10 -3.11 -21.97
C LEU A 141 -4.46 -2.76 -20.63
N THR A 142 -3.67 -1.69 -20.55
CA THR A 142 -2.92 -1.36 -19.32
C THR A 142 -3.09 0.08 -18.89
N SER A 143 -3.27 0.26 -17.59
CA SER A 143 -3.37 1.54 -16.91
C SER A 143 -2.35 1.63 -15.78
N ARG A 144 -1.96 2.84 -15.40
CA ARG A 144 -0.89 3.09 -14.42
C ARG A 144 -1.27 4.16 -13.43
N TYR A 145 -1.02 3.90 -12.15
CA TYR A 145 -0.89 4.95 -11.15
C TYR A 145 0.56 5.43 -11.14
N VAL A 146 0.79 6.73 -11.29
CA VAL A 146 2.12 7.34 -11.44
C VAL A 146 2.28 8.50 -10.48
N VAL A 147 3.38 8.51 -9.74
CA VAL A 147 3.82 9.63 -8.91
C VAL A 147 5.16 10.12 -9.45
N GLN A 148 5.25 11.42 -9.70
CA GLN A 148 6.42 12.09 -10.30
C GLN A 148 6.77 13.39 -9.58
N ASP A 149 5.80 14.00 -8.89
CA ASP A 149 6.03 15.24 -8.18
C ASP A 149 6.86 15.00 -6.92
N LYS A 150 7.68 15.99 -6.58
CA LYS A 150 8.64 15.88 -5.49
C LYS A 150 7.97 15.59 -4.13
N LYS A 151 6.80 16.19 -3.89
CA LYS A 151 6.03 16.05 -2.64
C LYS A 151 5.51 14.62 -2.48
N GLY A 152 4.83 14.10 -3.49
CA GLY A 152 4.30 12.73 -3.51
C GLY A 152 5.41 11.67 -3.40
N LEU A 153 6.51 11.84 -4.14
CA LEU A 153 7.66 10.93 -4.04
C LEU A 153 8.28 10.94 -2.64
N TYR A 154 8.34 12.10 -1.98
CA TYR A 154 8.82 12.21 -0.61
C TYR A 154 7.90 11.49 0.39
N LEU A 155 6.57 11.65 0.26
CA LEU A 155 5.60 10.92 1.08
C LEU A 155 5.73 9.41 0.91
N LEU A 156 5.79 8.93 -0.33
CA LEU A 156 5.99 7.51 -0.59
C LEU A 156 7.30 7.01 0.00
N ALA A 157 8.39 7.78 -0.11
CA ALA A 157 9.65 7.40 0.51
C ALA A 157 9.54 7.29 2.04
N LEU A 158 8.81 8.19 2.72
CA LEU A 158 8.55 8.07 4.15
C LEU A 158 7.70 6.83 4.48
N LEU A 159 6.74 6.49 3.62
CA LEU A 159 5.86 5.34 3.81
C LEU A 159 6.60 4.01 3.61
N PHE A 160 7.44 3.89 2.59
CA PHE A 160 8.16 2.65 2.28
C PHE A 160 9.41 2.42 3.14
N ASN A 161 10.04 3.48 3.66
CA ASN A 161 11.34 3.36 4.34
C ASN A 161 11.23 2.65 5.70
N GLY A 162 11.78 1.44 5.78
CA GLY A 162 11.68 0.55 6.95
C GLY A 162 10.39 -0.27 7.02
N ASN A 163 9.57 -0.23 5.96
CA ASN A 163 8.33 -1.02 5.86
C ASN A 163 8.36 -2.01 4.68
N ILE A 164 9.47 -2.08 3.92
CA ILE A 164 9.62 -3.01 2.80
C ILE A 164 10.17 -4.36 3.29
N ILE A 165 9.44 -5.44 3.01
CA ILE A 165 9.73 -6.80 3.45
C ILE A 165 10.68 -7.53 2.48
N THR A 166 10.39 -7.61 1.17
CA THR A 166 11.29 -8.39 0.28
C THR A 166 12.60 -7.68 0.00
N THR A 167 13.67 -8.46 0.05
CA THR A 167 15.04 -8.04 -0.24
C THR A 167 15.17 -7.39 -1.62
N GLN A 168 14.53 -7.96 -2.65
CA GLN A 168 14.63 -7.42 -4.01
C GLN A 168 14.01 -6.03 -4.12
N LYS A 169 12.81 -5.85 -3.56
CA LYS A 169 12.13 -4.55 -3.56
C LYS A 169 12.90 -3.54 -2.70
N ARG A 170 13.50 -3.99 -1.61
CA ARG A 170 14.32 -3.18 -0.70
C ARG A 170 15.56 -2.63 -1.38
N GLU A 171 16.30 -3.45 -2.14
CA GLU A 171 17.45 -2.98 -2.91
C GLU A 171 17.04 -1.99 -4.02
N SER A 172 15.93 -2.27 -4.72
CA SER A 172 15.37 -1.35 -5.72
C SER A 172 15.01 0.01 -5.09
N PHE A 173 14.34 -0.02 -3.93
CA PHE A 173 13.97 1.16 -3.16
C PHE A 173 15.19 1.92 -2.63
N LYS A 174 16.21 1.23 -2.11
CA LYS A 174 17.45 1.86 -1.62
C LYS A 174 18.13 2.69 -2.70
N LEU A 175 18.26 2.14 -3.89
CA LEU A 175 18.80 2.85 -5.05
C LEU A 175 17.89 4.01 -5.49
N PHE A 176 16.57 3.85 -5.38
CA PHE A 176 15.61 4.92 -5.66
C PHE A 176 15.71 6.06 -4.64
N LEU A 177 15.83 5.74 -3.35
CA LEU A 177 15.93 6.69 -2.27
C LEU A 177 17.20 7.53 -2.37
N SER A 178 18.33 6.93 -2.77
CA SER A 178 19.57 7.69 -2.98
C SER A 178 19.40 8.72 -4.11
N ALA A 179 18.79 8.34 -5.23
CA ALA A 179 18.49 9.26 -6.33
C ALA A 179 17.47 10.33 -5.90
N LEU A 180 16.44 9.94 -5.16
CA LEU A 180 15.42 10.86 -4.65
C LEU A 180 16.04 11.90 -3.72
N ASN A 181 16.94 11.51 -2.81
CA ASN A 181 17.64 12.44 -1.92
C ASN A 181 18.42 13.53 -2.69
N VAL A 182 19.01 13.18 -3.83
CA VAL A 182 19.67 14.15 -4.74
C VAL A 182 18.63 15.04 -5.43
N HIS A 183 17.49 14.49 -5.83
CA HIS A 183 16.43 15.25 -6.48
C HIS A 183 15.73 16.22 -5.51
N ILE A 184 15.42 15.79 -4.29
CA ILE A 184 14.71 16.61 -3.29
C ILE A 184 15.56 17.77 -2.76
N SER A 185 16.88 17.67 -2.77
CA SER A 185 17.80 18.71 -2.31
C SER A 185 18.01 19.87 -3.30
N LYS A 186 17.58 19.72 -4.56
CA LYS A 186 17.78 20.72 -5.63
C LYS A 186 16.50 21.52 -5.95
N GLY A 187 16.65 22.75 -6.41
CA GLY A 187 15.52 23.59 -6.88
C GLY A 187 14.86 24.43 -5.77
N ARG A 188 13.69 25.03 -6.08
CA ARG A 188 13.03 26.00 -5.18
C ARG A 188 12.41 25.37 -3.93
N ILE A 189 11.81 24.19 -4.07
CA ILE A 189 11.22 23.44 -2.95
C ILE A 189 12.17 22.31 -2.60
N THR A 190 12.66 22.28 -1.36
CA THR A 190 13.58 21.26 -0.88
C THR A 190 13.01 20.49 0.31
N TYR A 191 13.43 19.23 0.46
CA TYR A 191 13.06 18.40 1.60
C TYR A 191 14.32 17.82 2.26
N LYS A 192 14.22 17.51 3.56
CA LYS A 192 15.31 16.89 4.30
C LYS A 192 15.59 15.49 3.75
N PRO A 193 16.85 15.14 3.42
CA PRO A 193 17.22 13.80 3.00
C PRO A 193 16.76 12.73 4.00
N ILE A 194 16.26 11.61 3.46
CA ILE A 194 15.78 10.47 4.23
C ILE A 194 16.91 9.45 4.33
N VAL A 195 17.25 9.05 5.56
CA VAL A 195 18.21 7.97 5.81
C VAL A 195 17.50 6.64 5.61
N PHE A 196 18.09 5.77 4.77
CA PHE A 196 17.57 4.44 4.50
C PHE A 196 17.53 3.60 5.78
N LYS A 197 16.41 2.91 6.01
CA LYS A 197 16.19 1.97 7.10
C LYS A 197 15.95 0.57 6.52
N VAL A 198 16.56 -0.42 7.16
CA VAL A 198 16.38 -1.84 6.84
C VAL A 198 15.03 -2.31 7.37
#